data_AF-A0A3B8Z180-F1
#
_entry.id   AF-A0A3B8Z180-F1
#
_cell.length_a   1.000
_cell.length_b   1.000
_cell.length_c   1.000
_cell.angle_alpha   90.00
_cell.angle_beta   90.00
_cell.angle_gamma   90.00
#
_symmetry.space_group_name_H-M   'P 1'
#
loop_
_entity.id
_entity.type
_entity.pdbx_description
1 polymer ?
#
loop_
_entity_poly.entity_id
_entity_poly.type
_entity_poly.pdbx_seq_one_letter_code
_entity_poly.pdbx_strand_id
1 'polypeptide(L)'
;MKIVYLLFVLNLASLSLDAQETFIPYSAPAEVPKTATELWQDYDARKESLDIQVIKEWKAEGVVTQYVTFKVGTAKGTEARIAAYYSYPDNGKRNAAFVWSHGGGQRAERGRGIYFAKQGFATVDINWLGRPMEEDITVNTDWGKVDPSQGPRFYSKALRKGWKRNLLPDEYSIDPVPSP
;
A
#
# COMPACT_ATOMS: atom_id res chain seq x y z
N MET A 1 -13.99 27.04 -55.53
CA MET A 1 -14.35 26.10 -54.43
C MET A 1 -13.34 26.25 -53.31
N LYS A 2 -13.74 26.80 -52.15
CA LYS A 2 -12.89 26.86 -50.95
C LYS A 2 -13.23 25.65 -50.08
N ILE A 3 -12.27 24.75 -49.90
CA ILE A 3 -12.40 23.61 -48.99
C ILE A 3 -12.11 24.14 -47.58
N VAL A 4 -13.12 24.13 -46.71
CA VAL A 4 -12.99 24.47 -45.29
C VAL A 4 -12.61 23.18 -44.55
N TYR A 5 -11.42 23.16 -43.95
CA TYR A 5 -11.02 22.08 -43.05
C TYR A 5 -11.66 22.31 -41.68
N LEU A 6 -12.57 21.43 -41.29
CA LEU A 6 -13.16 21.41 -39.95
C LEU A 6 -12.23 20.63 -39.01
N LEU A 7 -11.49 21.34 -38.17
CA LEU A 7 -10.69 20.75 -37.09
C LEU A 7 -11.62 20.29 -35.96
N PHE A 8 -11.77 18.98 -35.80
CA PHE A 8 -12.42 18.38 -34.64
C PHE A 8 -11.42 18.36 -33.47
N VAL A 9 -11.62 19.23 -32.48
CA VAL A 9 -10.91 19.16 -31.20
C VAL A 9 -11.64 18.12 -30.33
N LEU A 10 -11.05 16.93 -30.20
CA LEU A 10 -11.52 15.92 -29.25
C LEU A 10 -11.25 16.43 -27.82
N ASN A 11 -12.29 16.87 -27.12
CA ASN A 11 -12.22 17.08 -25.67
C ASN A 11 -12.20 15.70 -25.01
N LEU A 12 -11.00 15.21 -24.66
CA LEU A 12 -10.84 14.13 -23.71
C LEU A 12 -11.22 14.67 -22.32
N ALA A 13 -12.51 14.65 -22.02
CA ALA A 13 -12.96 14.75 -20.64
C ALA A 13 -12.37 13.53 -19.90
N SER A 14 -11.41 13.78 -19.02
CA SER A 14 -10.92 12.78 -18.08
C SER A 14 -12.10 12.37 -17.20
N LEU A 15 -12.79 11.30 -17.58
CA LEU A 15 -13.67 10.58 -16.68
C LEU A 15 -12.76 9.98 -15.61
N SER A 16 -12.62 10.69 -14.49
CA SER A 16 -12.11 10.08 -13.27
C SER A 16 -13.07 8.95 -12.93
N LEU A 17 -12.67 7.69 -13.19
CA LEU A 17 -13.30 6.57 -12.51
C LEU A 17 -13.01 6.81 -11.02
N ASP A 18 -14.02 7.18 -10.25
CA ASP A 18 -13.91 7.14 -8.80
C ASP A 18 -13.63 5.68 -8.44
N ALA A 19 -12.41 5.42 -7.98
CA ALA A 19 -12.02 4.09 -7.53
C ALA A 19 -12.94 3.70 -6.37
N GLN A 20 -13.53 2.51 -6.45
CA GLN A 20 -14.42 2.02 -5.40
C GLN A 20 -13.66 1.96 -4.07
N GLU A 21 -14.20 2.63 -3.05
CA GLU A 21 -13.63 2.63 -1.70
C GLU A 21 -13.57 1.20 -1.14
N THR A 22 -12.47 0.87 -0.44
CA THR A 22 -12.32 -0.44 0.23
C THR A 22 -13.31 -0.59 1.36
N PHE A 23 -13.51 0.48 2.13
CA PHE A 23 -14.40 0.54 3.27
C PHE A 23 -15.47 1.61 3.05
N ILE A 24 -16.71 1.31 3.47
CA ILE A 24 -17.76 2.31 3.59
C ILE A 24 -17.59 2.97 4.97
N PRO A 25 -17.36 4.29 5.04
CA PRO A 25 -17.17 4.95 6.32
C PRO A 25 -18.42 4.89 7.22
N TYR A 26 -18.21 4.68 8.52
CA TYR A 26 -19.28 4.80 9.51
C TYR A 26 -19.68 6.27 9.66
N SER A 27 -20.91 6.60 9.28
CA SER A 27 -21.43 7.97 9.28
C SER A 27 -22.07 8.37 10.61
N ALA A 28 -22.43 7.40 11.46
CA ALA A 28 -23.03 7.64 12.77
C ALA A 28 -22.46 6.72 13.87
N PRO A 29 -22.42 7.15 15.15
CA PRO A 29 -21.91 6.32 16.25
C PRO A 29 -22.65 4.98 16.45
N ALA A 30 -23.91 4.91 16.01
CA ALA A 30 -24.72 3.68 16.05
C ALA A 30 -24.26 2.62 15.04
N GLU A 31 -23.56 3.02 13.98
CA GLU A 31 -23.03 2.13 12.94
C GLU A 31 -21.68 1.53 13.34
N VAL A 32 -20.97 2.15 14.30
CA VAL A 32 -19.63 1.72 14.72
C VAL A 32 -19.71 0.35 15.43
N PRO A 33 -19.02 -0.68 14.91
CA PRO A 33 -18.98 -2.03 15.48
C PRO A 33 -18.58 -2.04 16.96
N LYS A 34 -19.16 -2.96 17.73
CA LYS A 34 -18.87 -3.13 19.16
C LYS A 34 -18.00 -4.35 19.42
N THR A 35 -17.78 -5.19 18.41
CA THR A 35 -16.91 -6.37 18.51
C THR A 35 -15.93 -6.43 17.34
N ALA A 36 -14.81 -7.14 17.54
CA ALA A 36 -13.84 -7.38 16.47
C ALA A 36 -14.46 -8.17 15.31
N THR A 37 -15.39 -9.09 15.59
CA THR A 37 -16.09 -9.86 14.56
C THR A 37 -16.93 -8.95 13.68
N GLU A 38 -17.75 -8.08 14.27
CA GLU A 38 -18.57 -7.10 13.52
C GLU A 38 -17.70 -6.14 12.71
N LEU A 39 -16.54 -5.72 13.24
CA LEU A 39 -15.62 -4.83 12.54
C LEU A 39 -15.09 -5.43 11.23
N TRP A 40 -14.83 -6.74 11.23
CA TRP A 40 -14.19 -7.43 10.10
C TRP A 40 -15.16 -8.26 9.25
N GLN A 41 -16.46 -8.32 9.60
CA GLN A 41 -17.42 -9.27 9.00
C GLN A 41 -17.57 -9.10 7.48
N ASP A 42 -17.43 -7.88 6.97
CA ASP A 42 -17.63 -7.53 5.56
C ASP A 42 -16.31 -7.34 4.78
N TYR A 43 -15.16 -7.50 5.45
CA TYR A 43 -13.86 -7.33 4.81
C TYR A 43 -13.41 -8.59 4.08
N ASP A 44 -13.21 -8.49 2.76
CA ASP A 44 -12.55 -9.52 1.96
C ASP A 44 -11.26 -8.97 1.33
N ALA A 45 -10.12 -9.36 1.88
CA ALA A 45 -8.80 -8.97 1.42
C ALA A 45 -8.47 -9.39 -0.03
N ARG A 46 -9.29 -10.24 -0.65
CA ARG A 46 -9.10 -10.71 -2.05
C ARG A 46 -10.01 -10.01 -3.05
N LYS A 47 -10.95 -9.17 -2.57
CA LYS A 47 -11.92 -8.49 -3.42
C LYS A 47 -11.24 -7.54 -4.41
N GLU A 48 -10.17 -6.89 -3.98
CA GLU A 48 -9.39 -5.96 -4.80
C GLU A 48 -8.11 -6.62 -5.33
N SER A 49 -7.76 -6.31 -6.58
CA SER A 49 -6.45 -6.70 -7.13
C SER A 49 -5.33 -5.98 -6.38
N LEU A 50 -4.25 -6.71 -6.10
CA LEU A 50 -3.03 -6.16 -5.52
C LEU A 50 -2.33 -5.15 -6.45
N ASP A 51 -2.65 -5.12 -7.75
CA ASP A 51 -2.04 -4.22 -8.74
C ASP A 51 -0.51 -4.09 -8.56
N ILE A 52 0.18 -5.23 -8.60
CA ILE A 52 1.59 -5.32 -8.22
C ILE A 52 2.45 -4.60 -9.28
N GLN A 53 3.33 -3.72 -8.82
CA GLN A 53 4.34 -3.07 -9.65
C GLN A 53 5.73 -3.52 -9.21
N VAL A 54 6.50 -4.11 -10.14
CA VAL A 54 7.92 -4.42 -9.93
C VAL A 54 8.74 -3.17 -10.26
N ILE A 55 9.36 -2.58 -9.24
CA ILE A 55 10.15 -1.35 -9.37
C ILE A 55 11.57 -1.67 -9.81
N LYS A 56 12.15 -2.74 -9.27
CA LYS A 56 13.49 -3.21 -9.59
C LYS A 56 13.62 -4.68 -9.26
N GLU A 57 14.41 -5.40 -10.04
CA GLU A 57 14.75 -6.79 -9.79
C GLU A 57 16.27 -6.95 -9.70
N TRP A 58 16.71 -7.74 -8.75
CA TRP A 58 18.09 -8.21 -8.62
C TRP A 58 18.10 -9.72 -8.68
N LYS A 59 19.06 -10.26 -9.41
CA LYS A 59 19.33 -11.69 -9.48
C LYS A 59 20.79 -11.92 -9.17
N ALA A 60 21.07 -12.59 -8.07
CA ALA A 60 22.43 -12.87 -7.61
C ALA A 60 22.46 -14.14 -6.75
N GLU A 61 23.51 -14.95 -6.92
CA GLU A 61 23.78 -16.12 -6.07
C GLU A 61 22.58 -17.08 -5.89
N GLY A 62 21.82 -17.33 -6.96
CA GLY A 62 20.67 -18.23 -6.95
C GLY A 62 19.42 -17.66 -6.25
N VAL A 63 19.38 -16.35 -6.01
CA VAL A 63 18.22 -15.65 -5.43
C VAL A 63 17.74 -14.58 -6.40
N VAL A 64 16.42 -14.48 -6.57
CA VAL A 64 15.77 -13.31 -7.15
C VAL A 64 15.20 -12.47 -6.02
N THR A 65 15.40 -11.16 -6.08
CA THR A 65 14.77 -10.20 -5.19
C THR A 65 14.15 -9.09 -6.01
N GLN A 66 12.88 -8.79 -5.76
CA GLN A 66 12.14 -7.72 -6.38
C GLN A 66 11.82 -6.65 -5.34
N TYR A 67 12.10 -5.39 -5.64
CA TYR A 67 11.43 -4.27 -5.00
C TYR A 67 10.06 -4.16 -5.66
N VAL A 68 8.99 -4.35 -4.89
CA VAL A 68 7.62 -4.23 -5.40
C VAL A 68 6.85 -3.17 -4.64
N THR A 69 5.84 -2.60 -5.29
CA THR A 69 4.71 -1.97 -4.58
C THR A 69 3.41 -2.69 -4.93
N PHE A 70 2.48 -2.74 -4.00
CA PHE A 70 1.16 -3.31 -4.23
C PHE A 70 0.10 -2.53 -3.46
N LYS A 71 -1.10 -2.48 -4.02
CA LYS A 71 -2.27 -1.84 -3.44
C LYS A 71 -2.77 -2.61 -2.22
N VAL A 72 -3.13 -1.88 -1.17
CA VAL A 72 -3.75 -2.41 0.06
C VAL A 72 -5.13 -1.83 0.34
N GLY A 73 -5.60 -0.94 -0.52
CA GLY A 73 -6.96 -0.44 -0.53
C GLY A 73 -7.06 0.93 -1.20
N THR A 74 -8.28 1.43 -1.24
CA THR A 74 -8.65 2.77 -1.67
C THR A 74 -9.39 3.44 -0.52
N ALA A 75 -8.93 4.63 -0.14
CA ALA A 75 -9.58 5.46 0.85
C ALA A 75 -9.63 6.91 0.34
N LYS A 76 -10.81 7.53 0.39
CA LYS A 76 -11.05 8.92 -0.04
C LYS A 76 -10.67 9.16 -1.50
N GLY A 77 -10.99 8.18 -2.35
CA GLY A 77 -10.72 8.15 -3.79
C GLY A 77 -9.23 8.07 -4.13
N THR A 78 -8.39 7.56 -3.22
CA THR A 78 -6.94 7.45 -3.44
C THR A 78 -6.43 6.11 -2.96
N GLU A 79 -5.63 5.46 -3.79
CA GLU A 79 -5.02 4.17 -3.46
C GLU A 79 -3.98 4.33 -2.34
N ALA A 80 -4.01 3.41 -1.39
CA ALA A 80 -2.91 3.16 -0.48
C ALA A 80 -2.09 1.97 -1.02
N ARG A 81 -0.76 2.13 -1.03
CA ARG A 81 0.19 1.15 -1.58
C ARG A 81 1.33 0.91 -0.60
N ILE A 82 1.72 -0.34 -0.43
CA ILE A 82 2.88 -0.72 0.39
C ILE A 82 4.03 -1.14 -0.51
N ALA A 83 5.23 -0.65 -0.20
CA ALA A 83 6.47 -1.15 -0.78
C ALA A 83 6.99 -2.37 0.00
N ALA A 84 7.64 -3.30 -0.70
CA ALA A 84 8.19 -4.50 -0.09
C ALA A 84 9.40 -5.03 -0.88
N TYR A 85 10.21 -5.86 -0.22
CA TYR A 85 11.10 -6.79 -0.92
C TYR A 85 10.42 -8.14 -1.04
N TYR A 86 10.28 -8.65 -2.26
CA TYR A 86 9.88 -10.02 -2.53
C TYR A 86 11.12 -10.82 -2.96
N SER A 87 11.59 -11.74 -2.12
CA SER A 87 12.78 -12.55 -2.38
C SER A 87 12.44 -14.02 -2.45
N TYR A 88 13.01 -14.74 -3.41
CA TYR A 88 12.75 -16.17 -3.58
C TYR A 88 13.93 -16.89 -4.26
N PRO A 89 14.04 -18.22 -4.10
CA PRO A 89 15.08 -19.00 -4.76
C PRO A 89 14.85 -19.04 -6.27
N ASP A 90 15.91 -18.84 -7.06
CA ASP A 90 15.90 -18.92 -8.52
C ASP A 90 15.93 -20.38 -9.00
N ASN A 91 14.92 -21.16 -8.66
CA ASN A 91 14.87 -22.61 -8.92
C ASN A 91 13.61 -23.07 -9.67
N GLY A 92 12.71 -22.15 -10.03
CA GLY A 92 11.45 -22.44 -10.74
C GLY A 92 10.40 -23.23 -9.93
N LYS A 93 10.54 -23.34 -8.61
CA LYS A 93 9.64 -24.09 -7.74
C LYS A 93 8.68 -23.18 -6.97
N ARG A 94 7.58 -23.77 -6.49
CA ARG A 94 6.71 -23.15 -5.48
C ARG A 94 7.29 -23.38 -4.10
N ASN A 95 8.22 -22.51 -3.71
CA ASN A 95 8.84 -22.56 -2.40
C ASN A 95 7.83 -22.22 -1.29
N ALA A 96 8.03 -22.80 -0.11
CA ALA A 96 7.31 -22.37 1.09
C ALA A 96 7.55 -20.87 1.29
N ALA A 97 6.52 -20.14 1.69
CA ALA A 97 6.56 -18.68 1.72
C ALA A 97 6.01 -18.13 3.03
N PHE A 98 6.48 -16.94 3.42
CA PHE A 98 5.92 -16.19 4.51
C PHE A 98 6.04 -14.68 4.27
N VAL A 99 5.23 -13.92 4.99
CA VAL A 99 5.30 -12.45 5.01
C VAL A 99 6.02 -12.04 6.29
N TRP A 100 7.02 -11.17 6.16
CA TRP A 100 7.75 -10.59 7.28
C TRP A 100 7.21 -9.20 7.60
N SER A 101 6.76 -9.01 8.84
CA SER A 101 6.39 -7.71 9.39
C SER A 101 7.39 -7.32 10.46
N HIS A 102 8.09 -6.21 10.25
CA HIS A 102 9.07 -5.69 11.19
C HIS A 102 8.42 -4.98 12.40
N GLY A 103 9.21 -4.71 13.44
CA GLY A 103 8.76 -3.97 14.61
C GLY A 103 8.61 -2.46 14.36
N GLY A 104 8.08 -1.74 15.36
CA GLY A 104 7.90 -0.29 15.30
C GLY A 104 9.21 0.45 14.99
N GLY A 105 9.15 1.41 14.05
CA GLY A 105 10.30 2.22 13.64
C GLY A 105 11.32 1.56 12.70
N GLN A 106 11.14 0.27 12.39
CA GLN A 106 11.98 -0.46 11.45
C GLN A 106 11.48 -0.29 9.99
N ARG A 107 12.07 -1.06 9.08
CA ARG A 107 11.75 -1.09 7.65
C ARG A 107 12.02 -2.48 7.07
N ALA A 108 11.54 -2.72 5.85
CA ALA A 108 11.94 -3.90 5.10
C ALA A 108 13.44 -3.87 4.76
N GLU A 109 14.06 -5.04 4.69
CA GLU A 109 15.49 -5.17 4.48
C GLU A 109 15.82 -6.26 3.46
N ARG A 110 16.46 -5.89 2.35
CA ARG A 110 16.78 -6.82 1.26
C ARG A 110 17.58 -8.05 1.72
N GLY A 111 18.55 -7.84 2.62
CA GLY A 111 19.42 -8.92 3.13
C GLY A 111 18.64 -10.04 3.84
N ARG A 112 17.53 -9.70 4.49
CA ARG A 112 16.66 -10.66 5.17
C ARG A 112 15.98 -11.62 4.19
N GLY A 113 15.40 -11.07 3.12
CA GLY A 113 14.80 -11.87 2.07
C GLY A 113 15.82 -12.78 1.37
N ILE A 114 17.02 -12.27 1.11
CA ILE A 114 18.12 -13.06 0.53
C ILE A 114 18.51 -14.23 1.46
N TYR A 115 18.64 -13.98 2.77
CA TYR A 115 18.97 -15.01 3.74
C TYR A 115 17.97 -16.18 3.69
N PHE A 116 16.66 -15.89 3.74
CA PHE A 116 15.64 -16.93 3.71
C PHE A 116 15.49 -17.62 2.36
N ALA A 117 15.69 -16.90 1.25
CA ALA A 117 15.76 -17.49 -0.08
C ALA A 117 16.88 -18.52 -0.21
N LYS A 118 18.06 -18.26 0.37
CA LYS A 118 19.13 -19.26 0.41
C LYS A 118 18.79 -20.52 1.22
N GLN A 119 17.82 -20.44 2.14
CA GLN A 119 17.29 -21.59 2.89
C GLN A 119 16.11 -22.28 2.18
N GLY A 120 15.70 -21.80 1.00
CA GLY A 120 14.61 -22.38 0.21
C GLY A 120 13.22 -21.78 0.48
N PHE A 121 13.13 -20.61 1.12
CA PHE A 121 11.86 -19.92 1.35
C PHE A 121 11.68 -18.72 0.42
N ALA A 122 10.44 -18.45 0.01
CA ALA A 122 10.08 -17.14 -0.51
C ALA A 122 9.66 -16.21 0.64
N THR A 123 9.93 -14.92 0.52
CA THR A 123 9.64 -13.95 1.58
C THR A 123 9.14 -12.64 0.97
N VAL A 124 8.04 -12.11 1.51
CA VAL A 124 7.61 -10.73 1.27
C VAL A 124 7.88 -9.94 2.55
N ASP A 125 8.84 -9.02 2.51
CA ASP A 125 9.22 -8.16 3.63
C ASP A 125 8.62 -6.76 3.41
N ILE A 126 7.58 -6.41 4.18
CA ILE A 126 6.77 -5.22 3.96
C ILE A 126 7.37 -3.98 4.63
N ASN A 127 7.30 -2.83 3.95
CA ASN A 127 7.78 -1.55 4.47
C ASN A 127 6.64 -0.65 4.94
N TRP A 128 5.93 -1.07 5.99
CA TRP A 128 4.70 -0.40 6.47
C TRP A 128 4.87 1.11 6.70
N LEU A 129 5.99 1.53 7.28
CA LEU A 129 6.24 2.93 7.64
C LEU A 129 6.82 3.75 6.50
N GLY A 130 7.08 3.16 5.32
CA GLY A 130 7.61 3.90 4.17
C GLY A 130 8.97 4.53 4.42
N ARG A 131 9.82 3.93 5.27
CA ARG A 131 11.18 4.43 5.45
C ARG A 131 12.00 4.18 4.18
N PRO A 132 13.02 5.00 3.87
CA PRO A 132 13.88 4.76 2.70
C PRO A 132 14.49 3.35 2.72
N MET A 133 14.41 2.65 1.58
CA MET A 133 14.91 1.28 1.42
C MET A 133 16.16 1.22 0.53
N GLU A 134 16.13 1.88 -0.62
CA GLU A 134 17.29 2.05 -1.52
C GLU A 134 17.51 3.55 -1.75
N GLU A 135 18.77 3.98 -1.88
CA GLU A 135 19.12 5.40 -2.03
C GLU A 135 18.70 5.98 -3.39
N ASP A 136 18.69 5.14 -4.44
CA ASP A 136 18.38 5.50 -5.82
C ASP A 136 16.89 5.31 -6.19
N ILE A 137 16.04 4.88 -5.25
CA ILE A 137 14.62 4.60 -5.50
C ILE A 137 13.75 5.45 -4.60
N THR A 138 12.98 6.36 -5.22
CA THR A 138 12.06 7.27 -4.52
C THR A 138 10.65 6.69 -4.35
N VAL A 139 10.24 5.76 -5.23
CA VAL A 139 8.96 5.04 -5.11
C VAL A 139 8.98 4.23 -3.82
N ASN A 140 7.99 4.39 -2.94
CA ASN A 140 7.92 3.71 -1.65
C ASN A 140 6.47 3.59 -1.19
N THR A 141 6.23 3.02 0.00
CA THR A 141 4.90 3.00 0.63
C THR A 141 4.27 4.39 0.62
N ASP A 142 3.01 4.43 0.23
CA ASP A 142 2.19 5.62 0.16
C ASP A 142 0.78 5.29 0.68
N TRP A 143 0.41 5.88 1.81
CA TRP A 143 -0.91 5.71 2.41
C TRP A 143 -2.00 6.58 1.75
N GLY A 144 -1.65 7.35 0.71
CA GLY A 144 -2.60 8.18 -0.02
C GLY A 144 -3.11 9.33 0.84
N LYS A 145 -4.43 9.38 1.05
CA LYS A 145 -5.11 10.43 1.82
C LYS A 145 -5.41 10.05 3.27
N VAL A 146 -5.08 8.84 3.67
CA VAL A 146 -5.08 8.43 5.07
C VAL A 146 -3.66 8.49 5.60
N ASP A 147 -3.52 8.73 6.90
CA ASP A 147 -2.20 8.86 7.49
C ASP A 147 -2.01 7.86 8.63
N PRO A 148 -0.96 7.03 8.59
CA PRO A 148 -0.66 6.09 9.67
C PRO A 148 -0.28 6.87 10.93
N SER A 149 -0.70 6.37 12.10
CA SER A 149 -0.65 7.09 13.39
C SER A 149 0.74 7.51 13.91
N GLN A 150 1.83 7.22 13.19
CA GLN A 150 3.21 7.42 13.65
C GLN A 150 3.86 8.75 13.22
N GLY A 151 3.22 9.55 12.36
CA GLY A 151 3.68 10.89 12.01
C GLY A 151 5.03 10.96 11.24
N PRO A 152 5.60 12.17 11.06
CA PRO A 152 6.61 12.43 10.03
C PRO A 152 8.00 11.88 10.34
N ARG A 153 8.27 11.53 11.61
CA ARG A 153 9.55 10.92 12.01
C ARG A 153 9.72 9.50 11.45
N PHE A 154 8.60 8.83 11.17
CA PHE A 154 8.59 7.43 10.74
C PHE A 154 8.19 7.28 9.28
N TYR A 155 7.25 8.11 8.81
CA TYR A 155 6.74 8.09 7.45
C TYR A 155 6.93 9.45 6.80
N SER A 156 7.73 9.53 5.74
CA SER A 156 8.12 10.80 5.11
C SER A 156 6.97 11.55 4.44
N LYS A 157 5.90 10.85 4.08
CA LYS A 157 4.67 11.40 3.51
C LYS A 157 3.54 11.54 4.55
N ALA A 158 3.88 11.54 5.84
CA ALA A 158 2.87 11.70 6.89
C ALA A 158 2.12 13.02 6.73
N LEU A 159 0.80 12.96 6.88
CA LEU A 159 -0.08 14.13 6.74
C LEU A 159 -0.25 14.85 8.09
N ARG A 160 -0.27 14.12 9.21
CA ARG A 160 -0.28 14.68 10.55
C ARG A 160 1.13 15.10 10.96
N LYS A 161 1.21 16.18 11.76
CA LYS A 161 2.47 16.69 12.33
C LYS A 161 3.01 15.84 13.49
N GLY A 162 2.27 14.84 13.96
CA GLY A 162 2.62 14.03 15.11
C GLY A 162 1.71 12.82 15.27
N TRP A 163 1.85 12.11 16.38
CA TRP A 163 1.07 10.90 16.64
C TRP A 163 -0.40 11.21 16.87
N LYS A 164 -1.28 10.42 16.25
CA LYS A 164 -2.70 10.42 16.60
C LYS A 164 -2.85 9.76 17.99
N ARG A 165 -3.40 10.49 18.96
CA ARG A 165 -3.45 10.07 20.39
C ARG A 165 -4.86 9.76 20.90
N ASN A 166 -5.87 9.86 20.04
CA ASN A 166 -7.25 9.61 20.37
C ASN A 166 -7.97 9.03 19.15
N LEU A 167 -9.21 8.58 19.35
CA LEU A 167 -10.07 8.06 18.29
C LEU A 167 -10.89 9.16 17.62
N LEU A 168 -10.70 10.44 17.96
CA LEU A 168 -11.44 11.51 17.30
C LEU A 168 -11.04 11.56 15.82
N PRO A 169 -12.00 11.70 14.91
CA PRO A 169 -11.72 11.79 13.49
C PRO A 169 -11.08 13.14 13.14
N ASP A 170 -10.29 13.15 12.07
CA ASP A 170 -9.75 14.35 11.45
C ASP A 170 -9.76 14.17 9.92
N GLU A 171 -9.21 15.13 9.19
CA GLU A 171 -9.19 15.11 7.72
C GLU A 171 -8.46 13.89 7.11
N TYR A 172 -7.68 13.14 7.89
CA TYR A 172 -6.93 11.96 7.44
C TYR A 172 -7.45 10.65 8.08
N SER A 173 -8.64 10.68 8.67
CA SER A 173 -9.40 9.48 9.07
C SER A 173 -10.30 8.99 7.94
N ILE A 174 -10.62 7.69 7.94
CA ILE A 174 -11.63 7.10 7.06
C ILE A 174 -13.03 7.53 7.54
N ASP A 175 -13.31 7.29 8.82
CA ASP A 175 -14.61 7.59 9.40
C ASP A 175 -14.71 9.05 9.87
N PRO A 176 -15.87 9.70 9.67
CA PRO A 176 -16.18 11.02 10.23
C PRO A 176 -16.65 10.99 11.69
N VAL A 177 -16.73 9.81 12.31
CA VAL A 177 -17.11 9.61 13.72
C VAL A 177 -15.98 8.93 14.48
N PRO A 178 -15.96 8.97 15.84
CA PRO A 178 -15.02 8.16 16.60
C PRO A 178 -15.22 6.67 16.34
N SER A 179 -14.20 6.03 15.78
CA SER A 179 -14.18 4.61 15.41
C SER A 179 -12.79 4.00 15.72
N PRO A 180 -12.72 2.67 15.90
CA PRO A 180 -11.46 1.96 16.19
C PRO A 180 -10.42 2.06 15.07
#